data_AF-A0A151F9J8-F1
#
_entry.id   AF-A0A151F9J8-F1
#
_cell.length_a   1.000
_cell.length_b   1.000
_cell.length_c   1.000
_cell.angle_alpha   90.00
_cell.angle_beta   90.00
_cell.angle_gamma   90.00
#
_symmetry.space_group_name_H-M   'P 1'
#
loop_
_entity.id
_entity.type
_entity.pdbx_description
1 polymer ?
#
loop_
_entity_poly.entity_id
_entity_poly.type
_entity_poly.pdbx_seq_one_letter_code
_entity_poly.pdbx_strand_id
1 'polypeptide(L)'
;MERLIEEEQKIRERAEELGVQVGPQLPEEAKAPFRPKEGIPSTDLTDRELSKLFAETRDILDIYTIDYIAEHFDEAQELHKNLQDKSFNPDALIGSRITQNIHELKTRIDAVKEQETPTKALEEFLADCKRILDLSDEWEPGKAKRKFADLLRKEQFLPKNVDRPLEEEIGEYLTEIGKRIQRKEKKSSEDIGEELLEEISALIGSRDFDPEGYNKVAKKFQEVADDLPEDLRMKIRDRIRECYAKMKETEKKAETEKWQRERRTKQFYWDSFASGVEQLRADLEKAQPGEFFRTYDMYEQLLDSLENAELTDIPAPQVERIKSLLDQCYYMLEELRKRA
;
A
#
# COMPACT_ATOMS: atom_id res chain seq x y z
N MET A 1 -73.42 -7.62 37.92
CA MET A 1 -72.46 -7.59 39.04
C MET A 1 -72.85 -8.59 40.14
N GLU A 2 -74.12 -8.66 40.56
CA GLU A 2 -74.56 -9.64 41.58
C GLU A 2 -74.29 -11.11 41.18
N ARG A 3 -74.45 -11.49 39.91
CA ARG A 3 -74.11 -12.84 39.42
C ARG A 3 -72.63 -13.21 39.54
N LEU A 4 -71.71 -12.24 39.46
CA LEU A 4 -70.26 -12.49 39.61
C LEU A 4 -69.88 -12.67 41.08
N ILE A 5 -70.59 -11.99 42.00
CA ILE A 5 -70.40 -12.13 43.45
C ILE A 5 -70.92 -13.50 43.91
N GLU A 6 -72.06 -13.96 43.37
CA GLU A 6 -72.59 -15.30 43.62
C GLU A 6 -71.67 -16.41 43.10
N GLU A 7 -71.05 -16.23 41.93
CA GLU A 7 -70.09 -17.20 41.40
C GLU A 7 -68.80 -17.24 42.22
N GLU A 8 -68.30 -16.09 42.71
CA GLU A 8 -67.14 -16.04 43.60
C GLU A 8 -67.42 -16.74 44.95
N GLN A 9 -68.60 -16.53 45.52
CA GLN A 9 -69.01 -17.20 46.76
C GLN A 9 -69.12 -18.73 46.58
N LYS A 10 -69.70 -19.19 45.46
CA LYS A 10 -69.74 -20.63 45.15
C LYS A 10 -68.36 -21.25 44.96
N ILE A 11 -67.39 -20.48 44.44
CA ILE A 11 -66.00 -20.95 44.30
C ILE A 11 -65.32 -21.04 45.68
N ARG A 12 -65.58 -20.09 46.59
CA ARG A 12 -65.03 -20.12 47.96
C ARG A 12 -65.60 -21.26 48.80
N GLU A 13 -66.92 -21.48 48.76
CA GLU A 13 -67.55 -22.60 49.48
C GLU A 13 -67.03 -23.96 49.00
N ARG A 14 -66.80 -24.10 47.68
CA ARG A 14 -66.26 -25.33 47.09
C ARG A 14 -64.77 -25.53 47.39
N ALA A 15 -64.01 -24.46 47.63
CA ALA A 15 -62.61 -24.52 48.04
C ALA A 15 -62.45 -24.90 49.53
N GLU A 16 -63.37 -24.46 50.40
CA GLU A 16 -63.43 -24.87 51.81
C GLU A 16 -63.86 -26.34 51.97
N GLU A 17 -64.81 -26.84 51.19
CA GLU A 17 -65.16 -28.28 51.19
C GLU A 17 -64.01 -29.19 50.71
N LEU A 18 -63.12 -28.66 49.86
CA LEU A 18 -61.93 -29.36 49.36
C LEU A 18 -60.69 -29.16 50.23
N GLY A 19 -60.81 -28.46 51.37
CA GLY A 19 -59.74 -28.29 52.36
C GLY A 19 -58.58 -27.39 51.90
N VAL A 20 -58.80 -26.52 50.91
CA VAL A 20 -57.77 -25.62 50.36
C VAL A 20 -58.07 -24.18 50.78
N GLN A 21 -57.25 -23.62 51.67
CA GLN A 21 -57.35 -22.22 52.10
C GLN A 21 -56.94 -21.27 50.97
N VAL A 22 -57.90 -20.47 50.48
CA VAL A 22 -57.66 -19.43 49.47
C VAL A 22 -57.71 -18.05 50.14
N GLY A 23 -56.52 -17.55 50.51
CA GLY A 23 -56.29 -16.19 51.03
C GLY A 23 -55.05 -16.15 51.94
N PRO A 24 -54.19 -15.12 51.86
CA PRO A 24 -53.02 -15.04 52.74
C PRO A 24 -53.46 -14.71 54.18
N GLN A 25 -53.23 -15.64 55.11
CA GLN A 25 -53.35 -15.39 56.55
C GLN A 25 -52.14 -14.59 57.06
N LEU A 26 -52.43 -13.48 57.74
CA LEU A 26 -51.48 -12.73 58.59
C LEU A 26 -51.09 -13.58 59.82
N PRO A 27 -49.83 -13.54 60.30
CA PRO A 27 -49.50 -14.16 61.58
C PRO A 27 -49.95 -13.28 62.76
N GLU A 28 -50.69 -13.88 63.68
CA GLU A 28 -51.04 -13.35 64.99
C GLU A 28 -49.81 -13.23 65.92
N GLU A 29 -49.93 -12.26 66.83
CA GLU A 29 -49.03 -11.82 67.89
C GLU A 29 -48.27 -12.94 68.63
N ALA A 30 -46.93 -12.92 68.53
CA ALA A 30 -46.08 -13.42 69.58
C ALA A 30 -46.07 -12.40 70.75
N LYS A 31 -46.84 -12.68 71.80
CA LYS A 31 -46.68 -12.03 73.10
C LYS A 31 -45.25 -12.22 73.62
N ALA A 32 -44.44 -11.17 73.56
CA ALA A 32 -43.28 -11.00 74.42
C ALA A 32 -43.43 -9.65 75.15
N PRO A 33 -43.08 -9.58 76.44
CA PRO A 33 -43.48 -8.50 77.33
C PRO A 33 -42.81 -7.19 76.90
N PHE A 34 -43.53 -6.07 77.08
CA PHE A 34 -42.99 -4.73 76.97
C PHE A 34 -41.61 -4.64 77.64
N ARG A 35 -40.56 -4.61 76.81
CA ARG A 35 -39.35 -3.87 77.15
C ARG A 35 -39.56 -2.46 76.60
N PRO A 36 -39.34 -1.39 77.37
CA PRO A 36 -39.14 -0.10 76.73
C PRO A 36 -38.01 -0.32 75.71
N LYS A 37 -38.24 0.05 74.44
CA LYS A 37 -37.12 0.18 73.53
C LYS A 37 -36.17 1.17 74.20
N GLU A 38 -35.06 0.65 74.71
CA GLU A 38 -33.88 1.47 74.97
C GLU A 38 -33.69 2.30 73.70
N GLY A 39 -33.71 3.62 73.87
CA GLY A 39 -33.57 4.54 72.75
C GLY A 39 -32.37 4.11 71.93
N ILE A 40 -32.61 3.73 70.68
CA ILE A 40 -31.56 3.74 69.68
C ILE A 40 -31.03 5.17 69.75
N PRO A 41 -29.75 5.41 70.07
CA PRO A 41 -29.22 6.77 70.01
C PRO A 41 -29.48 7.22 68.57
N SER A 42 -30.30 8.26 68.38
CA SER A 42 -30.56 8.74 67.03
C SER A 42 -29.23 9.26 66.49
N THR A 43 -28.63 8.49 65.60
CA THR A 43 -27.60 8.95 64.68
C THR A 43 -28.19 9.87 63.60
N ASP A 44 -29.51 10.05 63.59
CA ASP A 44 -30.21 10.98 62.73
C ASP A 44 -30.06 12.40 63.28
N LEU A 45 -29.57 13.29 62.41
CA LEU A 45 -29.57 14.73 62.62
C LEU A 45 -30.95 15.20 63.09
N THR A 46 -30.96 16.13 64.05
CA THR A 46 -32.20 16.79 64.49
C THR A 46 -32.82 17.59 63.33
N ASP A 47 -34.13 17.88 63.35
CA ASP A 47 -34.81 18.68 62.32
C ASP A 47 -34.12 20.03 62.05
N ARG A 48 -33.51 20.63 63.09
CA ARG A 48 -32.74 21.87 62.99
C ARG A 48 -31.41 21.67 62.26
N GLU A 49 -30.76 20.53 62.45
CA GLU A 49 -29.51 20.17 61.77
C GLU A 49 -29.77 19.75 60.33
N LEU A 50 -30.87 19.03 60.04
CA LEU A 50 -31.32 18.74 58.68
C LEU A 50 -31.61 20.03 57.90
N SER A 51 -32.27 21.00 58.53
CA SER A 51 -32.54 22.30 57.89
C SER A 51 -31.25 23.08 57.59
N LYS A 52 -30.23 23.01 58.46
CA LYS A 52 -28.91 23.60 58.23
C LYS A 52 -28.17 22.89 57.09
N LEU A 53 -28.17 21.57 57.07
CA LEU A 53 -27.53 20.78 56.01
C LEU A 53 -28.19 21.01 54.65
N PHE A 54 -29.50 21.21 54.64
CA PHE A 54 -30.21 21.60 53.41
C PHE A 54 -29.78 22.99 52.92
N ALA A 55 -29.63 23.97 53.80
CA ALA A 55 -29.11 25.29 53.43
C ALA A 55 -27.66 25.18 52.92
N GLU A 56 -26.80 24.45 53.63
CA GLU A 56 -25.41 24.22 53.26
C GLU A 56 -25.27 23.56 51.89
N THR A 57 -26.01 22.48 51.62
CA THR A 57 -25.95 21.79 50.31
C THR A 57 -26.49 22.64 49.16
N ARG A 58 -27.44 23.54 49.45
CA ARG A 58 -27.95 24.49 48.46
C ARG A 58 -26.93 25.58 48.17
N ASP A 59 -26.35 26.19 49.20
CA ASP A 59 -25.33 27.24 49.04
C ASP A 59 -24.10 26.69 48.28
N ILE A 60 -23.74 25.44 48.54
CA ILE A 60 -22.69 24.73 47.79
C ILE A 60 -23.06 24.63 46.31
N LEU A 61 -24.28 24.25 45.94
CA LEU A 61 -24.69 24.20 44.53
C LEU A 61 -24.76 25.57 43.86
N ASP A 62 -25.06 26.63 44.62
CA ASP A 62 -25.07 28.00 44.09
C ASP A 62 -23.64 28.50 43.78
N ILE A 63 -22.64 28.07 44.57
CA ILE A 63 -21.21 28.43 44.36
C ILE A 63 -20.54 27.50 43.34
N TYR A 64 -20.71 26.18 43.49
CA TYR A 64 -20.06 25.15 42.66
C TYR A 64 -20.80 24.96 41.34
N THR A 65 -20.71 25.99 40.50
CA THR A 65 -21.01 25.94 39.07
C THR A 65 -19.98 25.08 38.33
N ILE A 66 -20.27 24.70 37.09
CA ILE A 66 -19.35 23.89 36.26
C ILE A 66 -17.99 24.59 36.12
N ASP A 67 -17.99 25.90 35.85
CA ASP A 67 -16.77 26.70 35.68
C ASP A 67 -15.94 26.76 36.96
N TYR A 68 -16.59 26.95 38.12
CA TYR A 68 -15.90 26.97 39.42
C TYR A 68 -15.33 25.58 39.79
N ILE A 69 -16.06 24.51 39.48
CA ILE A 69 -15.60 23.13 39.71
C ILE A 69 -14.37 22.82 38.85
N ALA A 70 -14.29 23.34 37.62
CA ALA A 70 -13.12 23.18 36.76
C ALA A 70 -11.86 23.84 37.35
N GLU A 71 -11.99 24.99 38.02
CA GLU A 71 -10.86 25.66 38.67
C GLU A 71 -10.47 25.05 40.03
N HIS A 72 -11.42 24.41 40.72
CA HIS A 72 -11.27 23.87 42.08
C HIS A 72 -11.69 22.39 42.21
N PHE A 73 -11.26 21.56 41.25
CA PHE A 73 -11.76 20.19 41.11
C PHE A 73 -11.50 19.29 42.32
N ASP A 74 -10.29 19.32 42.88
CA ASP A 74 -9.93 18.52 44.06
C ASP A 74 -10.75 18.93 45.29
N GLU A 75 -10.97 20.23 45.47
CA GLU A 75 -11.81 20.77 46.57
C GLU A 75 -13.27 20.34 46.42
N ALA A 76 -13.81 20.33 45.18
CA ALA A 76 -15.16 19.87 44.90
C ALA A 76 -15.33 18.37 45.17
N GLN A 77 -14.34 17.54 44.85
CA GLN A 77 -14.36 16.10 45.16
C GLN A 77 -14.32 15.83 46.67
N GLU A 78 -13.45 16.53 47.40
CA GLU A 78 -13.34 16.40 48.85
C GLU A 78 -14.64 16.84 49.53
N LEU A 79 -15.25 17.94 49.07
CA LEU A 79 -16.52 18.44 49.56
C LEU A 79 -17.67 17.46 49.33
N HIS A 80 -17.79 16.88 48.13
CA HIS A 80 -18.80 15.86 47.85
C HIS A 80 -18.62 14.62 48.75
N LYS A 81 -17.39 14.17 48.99
CA LYS A 81 -17.11 13.05 49.89
C LYS A 81 -17.51 13.36 51.33
N ASN A 82 -17.17 14.55 51.83
CA ASN A 82 -17.55 15.02 53.17
C ASN A 82 -19.08 15.11 53.35
N LEU A 83 -19.83 15.45 52.28
CA LEU A 83 -21.29 15.46 52.32
C LEU A 83 -21.91 14.06 52.30
N GLN A 84 -21.29 13.10 51.61
CA GLN A 84 -21.73 11.70 51.60
C GLN A 84 -21.55 11.01 52.96
N ASP A 85 -20.52 11.39 53.72
CA ASP A 85 -20.22 10.79 55.02
C ASP A 85 -21.16 11.27 56.15
N LYS A 86 -22.01 12.28 55.89
CA LYS A 86 -23.01 12.77 56.87
C LYS A 86 -24.18 11.79 56.98
N SER A 87 -24.44 11.27 58.19
CA SER A 87 -25.56 10.35 58.46
C SER A 87 -26.88 11.11 58.65
N PHE A 88 -27.86 10.85 57.78
CA PHE A 88 -29.23 11.37 57.89
C PHE A 88 -30.23 10.40 57.25
N ASN A 89 -31.50 10.51 57.62
CA ASN A 89 -32.56 9.70 57.03
C ASN A 89 -32.99 10.27 55.65
N PRO A 90 -32.75 9.54 54.54
CA PRO A 90 -33.08 10.02 53.19
C PRO A 90 -34.58 9.99 52.88
N ASP A 91 -35.38 9.23 53.64
CA ASP A 91 -36.84 9.09 53.43
C ASP A 91 -37.65 10.26 54.01
N ALA A 92 -36.99 11.14 54.78
CA ALA A 92 -37.59 12.41 55.21
C ALA A 92 -37.65 13.41 54.04
N LEU A 93 -38.70 14.25 53.97
CA LEU A 93 -38.89 15.20 52.87
C LEU A 93 -37.71 16.17 52.68
N ILE A 94 -37.06 16.60 53.78
CA ILE A 94 -35.83 17.41 53.73
C ILE A 94 -34.62 16.54 53.36
N GLY A 95 -34.54 15.31 53.89
CA GLY A 95 -33.48 14.35 53.58
C GLY A 95 -33.41 14.01 52.09
N SER A 96 -34.56 13.77 51.45
CA SER A 96 -34.64 13.53 50.00
C SER A 96 -34.09 14.69 49.17
N ARG A 97 -34.34 15.94 49.58
CA ARG A 97 -33.81 17.13 48.91
C ARG A 97 -32.31 17.30 49.12
N ILE A 98 -31.79 16.98 50.31
CA ILE A 98 -30.34 16.96 50.58
C ILE A 98 -29.66 15.94 49.66
N THR A 99 -30.21 14.73 49.54
CA THR A 99 -29.71 13.69 48.64
C THR A 99 -29.71 14.15 47.18
N GLN A 100 -30.77 14.83 46.74
CA GLN A 100 -30.85 15.40 45.40
C GLN A 100 -29.77 16.45 45.15
N ASN A 101 -29.53 17.35 46.13
CA ASN A 101 -28.48 18.36 46.00
C ASN A 101 -27.08 17.74 45.91
N ILE A 102 -26.79 16.74 46.76
CA ILE A 102 -25.52 15.99 46.74
C ILE A 102 -25.34 15.27 45.39
N HIS A 103 -26.42 14.68 44.87
CA HIS A 103 -26.38 14.03 43.56
C HIS A 103 -26.10 15.01 42.42
N GLU A 104 -26.73 16.20 42.45
CA GLU A 104 -26.50 17.22 41.44
C GLU A 104 -25.06 17.74 41.45
N LEU A 105 -24.46 17.93 42.64
CA LEU A 105 -23.05 18.27 42.77
C LEU A 105 -22.16 17.20 42.12
N LYS A 106 -22.45 15.92 42.37
CA LYS A 106 -21.75 14.81 41.74
C LYS A 106 -21.86 14.84 40.22
N THR A 107 -23.06 15.07 39.68
CA THR A 107 -23.27 15.17 38.24
C THR A 107 -22.43 16.29 37.61
N ARG A 108 -22.30 17.43 38.29
CA ARG A 108 -21.46 18.54 37.82
C ARG A 108 -19.97 18.20 37.87
N ILE A 109 -19.51 17.54 38.93
CA ILE A 109 -18.12 17.04 39.05
C ILE A 109 -17.82 16.02 37.96
N ASP A 110 -18.72 15.07 37.71
CA ASP A 110 -18.56 14.06 36.66
C ASP A 110 -18.52 14.72 35.26
N ALA A 111 -19.33 15.77 35.02
CA ALA A 111 -19.31 16.52 33.76
C ALA A 111 -17.98 17.28 33.52
N VAL A 112 -17.39 17.87 34.56
CA VAL A 112 -16.06 18.51 34.47
C VAL A 112 -14.97 17.47 34.24
N LYS A 113 -15.04 16.32 34.92
CA LYS A 113 -14.09 15.22 34.71
C LYS A 113 -14.07 14.72 33.27
N GLU A 114 -15.24 14.64 32.63
CA GLU A 114 -15.33 14.31 31.21
C GLU A 114 -14.73 15.41 30.30
N GLN A 115 -14.75 16.68 30.73
CA GLN A 115 -14.12 17.80 30.01
C GLN A 115 -12.60 17.91 30.21
N GLU A 116 -12.02 17.48 31.33
CA GLU A 116 -10.56 17.44 31.57
C GLU A 116 -9.88 16.22 30.93
N THR A 117 -10.62 15.14 30.66
CA THR A 117 -10.06 13.90 30.07
C THR A 117 -9.68 13.89 28.57
N PRO A 118 -10.13 14.78 27.68
CA PRO A 118 -9.90 14.64 26.24
C PRO A 118 -8.50 15.12 25.79
N THR A 119 -7.80 15.93 26.58
CA THR A 119 -6.44 16.42 26.28
C THR A 119 -5.34 15.40 26.58
N LYS A 120 -5.55 14.51 27.55
CA LYS A 120 -4.56 13.50 27.96
C LYS A 120 -4.08 12.61 26.81
N ALA A 121 -4.97 12.24 25.90
CA ALA A 121 -4.63 11.44 24.72
C ALA A 121 -3.71 12.21 23.74
N LEU A 122 -3.89 13.53 23.63
CA LEU A 122 -3.03 14.39 22.80
C LEU A 122 -1.65 14.54 23.44
N GLU A 123 -1.57 14.71 24.76
CA GLU A 123 -0.30 14.82 25.49
C GLU A 123 0.55 13.54 25.39
N GLU A 124 -0.07 12.37 25.59
CA GLU A 124 0.60 11.08 25.44
C GLU A 124 1.10 10.86 24.00
N PHE A 125 0.31 11.29 23.01
CA PHE A 125 0.69 11.21 21.61
C PHE A 125 1.82 12.16 21.24
N LEU A 126 1.81 13.39 21.77
CA LEU A 126 2.89 14.35 21.59
C LEU A 126 4.21 13.81 22.17
N ALA A 127 4.18 13.15 23.33
CA ALA A 127 5.34 12.49 23.90
C ALA A 127 5.87 11.35 23.01
N ASP A 128 4.98 10.57 22.39
CA ASP A 128 5.34 9.59 21.36
C ASP A 128 6.01 10.27 20.15
N CYS A 129 5.47 11.38 19.65
CA CYS A 129 6.03 12.15 18.53
C CYS A 129 7.45 12.64 18.82
N LYS A 130 7.67 13.27 19.98
CA LYS A 130 8.98 13.77 20.42
C LYS A 130 10.01 12.64 20.47
N ARG A 131 9.65 11.51 21.10
CA ARG A 131 10.52 10.32 21.19
C ARG A 131 10.88 9.76 19.81
N ILE A 132 9.93 9.70 18.88
CA ILE A 132 10.19 9.22 17.52
C ILE A 132 11.10 10.19 16.76
N LEU A 133 10.88 11.50 16.89
CA LEU A 133 11.75 12.49 16.26
C LEU A 133 13.19 12.32 16.74
N ASP A 134 13.42 12.21 18.05
CA ASP A 134 14.75 12.08 18.64
C ASP A 134 15.47 10.80 18.17
N LEU A 135 14.76 9.68 18.08
CA LEU A 135 15.32 8.38 17.71
C LEU A 135 15.34 8.11 16.20
N SER A 136 14.69 8.95 15.39
CA SER A 136 14.55 8.74 13.93
C SER A 136 15.91 8.70 13.22
N ASP A 137 16.91 9.39 13.76
CA ASP A 137 18.25 9.47 13.19
C ASP A 137 19.09 8.21 13.45
N GLU A 138 18.74 7.41 14.46
CA GLU A 138 19.43 6.15 14.80
C GLU A 138 18.87 4.92 14.06
N TRP A 139 17.69 5.04 13.45
CA TRP A 139 17.03 3.92 12.79
C TRP A 139 17.42 3.76 11.33
N GLU A 140 17.49 2.50 10.88
CA GLU A 140 17.54 2.16 9.46
C GLU A 140 16.29 2.70 8.73
N PRO A 141 16.40 3.12 7.45
CA PRO A 141 15.30 3.75 6.71
C PRO A 141 14.01 2.93 6.70
N GLY A 142 14.11 1.60 6.55
CA GLY A 142 12.95 0.71 6.56
C GLY A 142 12.23 0.64 7.91
N LYS A 143 12.97 0.68 9.02
CA LYS A 143 12.42 0.68 10.38
C LYS A 143 11.78 2.04 10.71
N ALA A 144 12.43 3.14 10.31
CA ALA A 144 11.91 4.49 10.51
C ALA A 144 10.58 4.71 9.79
N LYS A 145 10.45 4.24 8.54
CA LYS A 145 9.19 4.30 7.78
C LYS A 145 8.04 3.56 8.46
N ARG A 146 8.28 2.34 8.95
CA ARG A 146 7.25 1.57 9.66
C ARG A 146 6.79 2.29 10.91
N LYS A 147 7.72 2.78 11.71
CA LYS A 147 7.43 3.52 12.94
C LYS A 147 6.67 4.82 12.68
N PHE A 148 7.03 5.56 11.64
CA PHE A 148 6.29 6.76 11.24
C PHE A 148 4.89 6.44 10.70
N ALA A 149 4.74 5.38 9.91
CA ALA A 149 3.43 4.93 9.43
C ALA A 149 2.51 4.47 10.58
N ASP A 150 3.05 3.75 11.57
CA ASP A 150 2.31 3.39 12.79
C ASP A 150 1.84 4.64 13.55
N LEU A 151 2.68 5.67 13.59
CA LEU A 151 2.39 6.92 14.28
C LEU A 151 1.31 7.74 13.55
N LEU A 152 1.34 7.80 12.22
CA LEU A 152 0.26 8.38 11.41
C LEU A 152 -1.07 7.61 11.54
N ARG A 153 -1.03 6.28 11.73
CA ARG A 153 -2.25 5.51 12.00
C ARG A 153 -2.85 5.85 13.34
N LYS A 154 -2.02 6.01 14.37
CA LYS A 154 -2.46 6.40 15.72
C LYS A 154 -3.07 7.82 15.73
N GLU A 155 -2.53 8.75 14.95
CA GLU A 155 -3.05 10.12 14.81
C GLU A 155 -4.54 10.14 14.41
N GLN A 156 -4.97 9.23 13.53
CA GLN A 156 -6.36 9.18 13.05
C GLN A 156 -7.40 8.92 14.15
N PHE A 157 -6.97 8.38 15.29
CA PHE A 157 -7.84 8.07 16.43
C PHE A 157 -7.80 9.15 17.51
N LEU A 158 -7.06 10.24 17.30
CA LEU A 158 -6.99 11.33 18.27
C LEU A 158 -8.26 12.18 18.26
N PRO A 159 -8.66 12.72 19.42
CA PRO A 159 -9.75 13.68 19.49
C PRO A 159 -9.36 14.97 18.75
N LYS A 160 -10.34 15.63 18.10
CA LYS A 160 -10.13 16.82 17.27
C LYS A 160 -10.87 18.02 17.82
N ASN A 161 -10.31 19.21 17.62
CA ASN A 161 -10.83 20.48 18.13
C ASN A 161 -10.93 20.51 19.66
N VAL A 162 -10.03 19.79 20.35
CA VAL A 162 -10.01 19.74 21.82
C VAL A 162 -8.97 20.71 22.35
N ASP A 163 -7.76 20.69 21.81
CA ASP A 163 -6.69 21.62 22.16
C ASP A 163 -5.90 21.97 20.91
N ARG A 164 -6.20 23.15 20.37
CA ARG A 164 -5.63 23.62 19.11
C ARG A 164 -4.11 23.82 19.18
N PRO A 165 -3.53 24.44 20.23
CA PRO A 165 -2.07 24.47 20.41
C PRO A 165 -1.40 23.08 20.37
N LEU A 166 -1.94 22.10 21.10
CA LEU A 166 -1.41 20.74 21.12
C LEU A 166 -1.51 20.04 19.76
N GLU A 167 -2.66 20.19 19.09
CA GLU A 167 -2.89 19.64 17.74
C GLU A 167 -1.92 20.24 16.71
N GLU A 168 -1.65 21.55 16.78
CA GLU A 168 -0.69 22.25 15.92
C GLU A 168 0.75 21.75 16.17
N GLU A 169 1.17 21.62 17.44
CA GLU A 169 2.49 21.09 17.81
C GLU A 169 2.69 19.65 17.30
N ILE A 170 1.69 18.79 17.46
CA ILE A 170 1.69 17.43 16.93
C ILE A 170 1.89 17.44 15.40
N GLY A 171 1.16 18.30 14.69
CA GLY A 171 1.28 18.45 13.23
C GLY A 171 2.68 18.86 12.77
N GLU A 172 3.33 19.76 13.51
CA GLU A 172 4.71 20.18 13.25
C GLU A 172 5.70 19.02 13.42
N TYR A 173 5.60 18.27 14.51
CA TYR A 173 6.45 17.10 14.76
C TYR A 173 6.29 16.03 13.68
N LEU A 174 5.05 15.69 13.30
CA LEU A 174 4.77 14.73 12.24
C LEU A 174 5.40 15.16 10.90
N THR A 175 5.28 16.44 10.58
CA THR A 175 5.84 17.02 9.36
C THR A 175 7.37 16.94 9.36
N GLU A 176 8.01 17.25 10.49
CA GLU A 176 9.46 17.22 10.61
C GLU A 176 10.02 15.78 10.56
N ILE A 177 9.37 14.82 11.23
CA ILE A 177 9.72 13.39 11.14
C ILE A 177 9.63 12.92 9.68
N GLY A 178 8.54 13.28 8.98
CA GLY A 178 8.37 12.96 7.56
C GLY A 178 9.50 13.52 6.68
N LYS A 179 9.90 14.78 6.92
CA LYS A 179 11.02 15.42 6.20
C LYS A 179 12.36 14.71 6.47
N ARG A 180 12.66 14.33 7.72
CA ARG A 180 13.91 13.63 8.05
C ARG A 180 14.00 12.26 7.38
N ILE A 181 12.91 11.49 7.41
CA ILE A 181 12.85 10.19 6.74
C ILE A 181 13.06 10.34 5.23
N GLN A 182 12.44 11.35 4.60
CA GLN A 182 12.65 11.62 3.17
C GLN A 182 14.09 12.07 2.85
N ARG A 183 14.72 12.88 3.70
CA ARG A 183 16.13 13.29 3.52
C ARG A 183 17.09 12.11 3.58
N LYS A 184 16.86 11.16 4.50
CA LYS A 184 17.64 9.91 4.57
C LYS A 184 17.44 8.98 3.37
N GLU A 185 16.34 9.14 2.63
CA GLU A 185 16.04 8.35 1.44
C GLU A 185 16.59 8.97 0.14
N LYS A 186 16.98 10.26 0.16
CA LYS A 186 17.76 10.82 -0.93
C LYS A 186 19.12 10.12 -0.94
N LYS A 187 19.28 9.17 -1.86
CA LYS A 187 20.59 8.61 -2.22
C LYS A 187 21.57 9.76 -2.42
N SER A 188 22.78 9.62 -1.87
CA SER A 188 23.81 10.62 -2.09
C SER A 188 24.11 10.71 -3.60
N SER A 189 24.62 11.85 -4.06
CA SER A 189 25.04 11.95 -5.46
C SER A 189 26.12 10.92 -5.79
N GLU A 190 26.96 10.54 -4.82
CA GLU A 190 27.93 9.46 -4.95
C GLU A 190 27.26 8.10 -5.20
N ASP A 191 26.24 7.72 -4.43
CA ASP A 191 25.50 6.45 -4.63
C ASP A 191 24.88 6.38 -6.02
N ILE A 192 24.31 7.49 -6.50
CA ILE A 192 23.72 7.59 -7.84
C ILE A 192 24.80 7.45 -8.91
N GLY A 193 25.97 8.04 -8.69
CA GLY A 193 27.10 7.92 -9.60
C GLY A 193 27.70 6.51 -9.65
N GLU A 194 27.74 5.79 -8.53
CA GLU A 194 28.16 4.39 -8.49
C GLU A 194 27.16 3.48 -9.22
N GLU A 195 25.85 3.66 -9.02
CA GLU A 195 24.81 2.93 -9.77
C GLU A 195 24.94 3.16 -11.28
N LEU A 196 25.22 4.40 -11.71
CA LEU A 196 25.47 4.70 -13.11
C LEU A 196 26.70 3.95 -13.65
N LEU A 197 27.78 3.85 -12.88
CA LEU A 197 28.97 3.09 -13.30
C LEU A 197 28.68 1.60 -13.45
N GLU A 198 27.86 1.02 -12.58
CA GLU A 198 27.41 -0.37 -12.68
C GLU A 198 26.53 -0.58 -13.92
N GLU A 199 25.54 0.29 -14.15
CA GLU A 199 24.67 0.24 -15.34
C GLU A 199 25.49 0.34 -16.64
N ILE A 200 26.44 1.28 -16.72
CA ILE A 200 27.33 1.40 -17.89
C ILE A 200 28.20 0.16 -18.04
N SER A 201 28.74 -0.39 -16.94
CA SER A 201 29.60 -1.57 -17.00
C SER A 201 28.84 -2.83 -17.43
N ALA A 202 27.58 -2.96 -17.03
CA ALA A 202 26.69 -4.02 -17.50
C ALA A 202 26.45 -3.91 -19.01
N LEU A 203 26.18 -2.71 -19.52
CA LEU A 203 26.02 -2.47 -20.96
C LEU A 203 27.29 -2.79 -21.75
N ILE A 204 28.46 -2.37 -21.25
CA ILE A 204 29.78 -2.69 -21.83
C ILE A 204 30.06 -4.20 -21.82
N GLY A 205 29.55 -4.91 -20.82
CA GLY A 205 29.68 -6.36 -20.67
C GLY A 205 28.68 -7.16 -21.49
N SER A 206 27.56 -6.54 -21.87
CA SER A 206 26.61 -7.16 -22.78
C SER A 206 27.24 -7.37 -24.16
N ARG A 207 26.99 -8.53 -24.75
CA ARG A 207 27.42 -8.84 -26.13
C ARG A 207 26.46 -8.29 -27.18
N ASP A 208 25.31 -7.80 -26.74
CA ASP A 208 24.22 -7.37 -27.60
C ASP A 208 24.31 -5.88 -27.92
N PHE A 209 23.75 -5.50 -29.07
CA PHE A 209 23.63 -4.10 -29.44
C PHE A 209 22.37 -3.51 -28.79
N ASP A 210 22.55 -2.72 -27.72
CA ASP A 210 21.46 -2.07 -26.97
C ASP A 210 21.57 -0.53 -26.96
N PRO A 211 21.06 0.14 -28.03
CA PRO A 211 21.09 1.60 -28.11
C PRO A 211 20.11 2.29 -27.14
N GLU A 212 19.03 1.61 -26.73
CA GLU A 212 18.05 2.17 -25.79
C GLU A 212 18.62 2.23 -24.37
N GLY A 213 19.26 1.15 -23.93
CA GLY A 213 19.98 1.08 -22.66
C GLY A 213 21.04 2.17 -22.56
N TYR A 214 21.86 2.34 -23.60
CA TYR A 214 22.84 3.43 -23.65
C TYR A 214 22.21 4.82 -23.55
N ASN A 215 21.16 5.10 -24.33
CA ASN A 215 20.50 6.41 -24.30
C ASN A 215 19.89 6.72 -22.92
N LYS A 216 19.32 5.71 -22.26
CA LYS A 216 18.78 5.85 -20.91
C LYS A 216 19.87 6.24 -19.91
N VAL A 217 21.01 5.56 -19.96
CA VAL A 217 22.16 5.82 -19.07
C VAL A 217 22.79 7.19 -19.35
N ALA A 218 22.97 7.55 -20.63
CA ALA A 218 23.48 8.85 -21.02
C ALA A 218 22.57 10.00 -20.56
N LYS A 219 21.25 9.82 -20.66
CA LYS A 219 20.25 10.79 -20.18
C LYS A 219 20.29 10.92 -18.66
N LYS A 220 20.29 9.80 -17.93
CA LYS A 220 20.42 9.83 -16.46
C LYS A 220 21.68 10.58 -16.03
N PHE A 221 22.83 10.31 -16.67
CA PHE A 221 24.07 11.03 -16.37
C PHE A 221 23.94 12.53 -16.62
N GLN A 222 23.32 12.97 -17.71
CA GLN A 222 23.09 14.41 -17.97
C GLN A 222 22.25 15.08 -16.88
N GLU A 223 21.25 14.38 -16.34
CA GLU A 223 20.37 14.91 -15.30
C GLU A 223 21.09 15.07 -13.94
N VAL A 224 22.11 14.26 -13.66
CA VAL A 224 22.81 14.27 -12.36
C VAL A 224 24.25 14.79 -12.44
N ALA A 225 24.75 15.12 -13.63
CA ALA A 225 26.16 15.47 -13.87
C ALA A 225 26.67 16.66 -13.04
N ASP A 226 25.80 17.64 -12.77
CA ASP A 226 26.17 18.85 -12.04
C ASP A 226 26.24 18.62 -10.52
N ASP A 227 25.57 17.58 -10.01
CA ASP A 227 25.52 17.22 -8.57
C ASP A 227 26.61 16.21 -8.16
N LEU A 228 27.33 15.64 -9.14
CA LEU A 228 28.37 14.62 -8.92
C LEU A 228 29.74 15.25 -8.63
N PRO A 229 30.56 14.62 -7.76
CA PRO A 229 31.98 14.98 -7.63
C PRO A 229 32.72 14.89 -8.97
N GLU A 230 33.65 15.81 -9.22
CA GLU A 230 34.37 15.93 -10.49
C GLU A 230 35.03 14.60 -10.93
N ASP A 231 35.67 13.92 -10.00
CA ASP A 231 36.37 12.65 -10.25
C ASP A 231 35.41 11.56 -10.73
N LEU A 232 34.24 11.46 -10.08
CA LEU A 232 33.21 10.48 -10.41
C LEU A 232 32.55 10.82 -11.75
N ARG A 233 32.29 12.12 -11.98
CA ARG A 233 31.75 12.64 -13.25
C ARG A 233 32.66 12.34 -14.43
N MET A 234 33.97 12.56 -14.30
CA MET A 234 34.95 12.24 -15.34
C MET A 234 35.00 10.74 -15.62
N LYS A 235 35.03 9.91 -14.57
CA LYS A 235 35.03 8.44 -14.69
C LYS A 235 33.79 7.92 -15.41
N ILE A 236 32.61 8.41 -15.06
CA ILE A 236 31.35 8.06 -15.73
C ILE A 236 31.38 8.48 -17.20
N ARG A 237 31.83 9.70 -17.49
CA ARG A 237 31.93 10.21 -18.86
C ARG A 237 32.83 9.34 -19.75
N ASP A 238 34.00 8.95 -19.25
CA ASP A 238 34.92 8.09 -20.00
C ASP A 238 34.34 6.69 -20.22
N ARG A 239 33.62 6.17 -19.23
CA ARG A 239 32.94 4.88 -19.36
C ARG A 239 31.78 4.93 -20.36
N ILE A 240 31.02 6.03 -20.43
CA ILE A 240 29.99 6.24 -21.46
C ILE A 240 30.61 6.25 -22.85
N ARG A 241 31.77 6.91 -23.03
CA ARG A 241 32.50 6.91 -24.32
C ARG A 241 32.94 5.52 -24.73
N GLU A 242 33.45 4.72 -23.79
CA GLU A 242 33.81 3.32 -24.03
C GLU A 242 32.60 2.49 -24.43
N CYS A 243 31.47 2.66 -23.74
CA CYS A 243 30.22 2.00 -24.08
C CYS A 243 29.80 2.31 -25.53
N TYR A 244 29.86 3.58 -25.93
CA TYR A 244 29.56 4.00 -27.30
C TYR A 244 30.50 3.35 -28.33
N ALA A 245 31.80 3.32 -28.04
CA ALA A 245 32.79 2.70 -28.93
C ALA A 245 32.53 1.20 -29.11
N LYS A 246 32.22 0.48 -28.04
CA LYS A 246 31.88 -0.95 -28.10
C LYS A 246 30.59 -1.22 -28.86
N MET A 247 29.53 -0.42 -28.62
CA MET A 247 28.28 -0.56 -29.37
C MET A 247 28.48 -0.39 -30.87
N LYS A 248 29.25 0.62 -31.29
CA LYS A 248 29.63 0.83 -32.70
C LYS A 248 30.41 -0.34 -33.28
N GLU A 249 31.26 -0.98 -32.48
CA GLU A 249 31.99 -2.17 -32.91
C GLU A 249 31.04 -3.36 -33.11
N THR A 250 30.11 -3.59 -32.19
CA THR A 250 29.09 -4.64 -32.28
C THR A 250 28.16 -4.43 -33.48
N GLU A 251 27.71 -3.20 -33.73
CA GLU A 251 26.90 -2.81 -34.89
C GLU A 251 27.62 -3.19 -36.21
N LYS A 252 28.87 -2.77 -36.37
CA LYS A 252 29.69 -3.10 -37.55
C LYS A 252 29.88 -4.60 -37.74
N LYS A 253 30.09 -5.35 -36.64
CA LYS A 253 30.20 -6.82 -36.70
C LYS A 253 28.89 -7.45 -37.17
N ALA A 254 27.76 -7.01 -36.63
CA ALA A 254 26.44 -7.50 -37.04
C ALA A 254 26.14 -7.20 -38.51
N GLU A 255 26.44 -6.00 -38.99
CA GLU A 255 26.32 -5.63 -40.41
C GLU A 255 27.22 -6.49 -41.30
N THR A 256 28.47 -6.69 -40.91
CA THR A 256 29.43 -7.51 -41.66
C THR A 256 28.97 -8.96 -41.71
N GLU A 257 28.49 -9.53 -40.60
CA GLU A 257 27.95 -10.88 -40.56
C GLU A 257 26.70 -11.03 -41.43
N LYS A 258 25.80 -10.05 -41.39
CA LYS A 258 24.60 -10.03 -42.24
C LYS A 258 24.98 -10.03 -43.71
N TRP A 259 25.89 -9.15 -44.11
CA TRP A 259 26.42 -9.10 -45.47
C TRP A 259 27.08 -10.42 -45.88
N GLN A 260 27.89 -11.03 -45.00
CA GLN A 260 28.49 -12.34 -45.28
C GLN A 260 27.46 -13.47 -45.40
N ARG A 261 26.38 -13.43 -44.62
CA ARG A 261 25.28 -14.41 -44.75
C ARG A 261 24.56 -14.22 -46.07
N GLU A 262 24.16 -13.00 -46.41
CA GLU A 262 23.51 -12.67 -47.69
C GLU A 262 24.39 -13.10 -48.87
N ARG A 263 25.68 -12.78 -48.84
CA ARG A 263 26.64 -13.20 -49.86
C ARG A 263 26.75 -14.72 -49.99
N ARG A 264 26.83 -15.45 -48.87
CA ARG A 264 26.86 -16.93 -48.88
C ARG A 264 25.59 -17.52 -49.47
N THR A 265 24.43 -16.96 -49.12
CA THR A 265 23.13 -17.39 -49.66
C THR A 265 23.07 -17.14 -51.17
N LYS A 266 23.46 -15.96 -51.66
CA LYS A 266 23.53 -15.66 -53.10
C LYS A 266 24.48 -16.60 -53.83
N GLN A 267 25.67 -16.84 -53.27
CA GLN A 267 26.63 -17.79 -53.85
C GLN A 267 26.07 -19.21 -53.93
N PHE A 268 25.39 -19.69 -52.89
CA PHE A 268 24.77 -21.02 -52.89
C PHE A 268 23.73 -21.19 -54.02
N TYR A 269 22.87 -20.19 -54.22
CA TYR A 269 21.90 -20.21 -55.33
C TYR A 269 22.59 -20.17 -56.69
N TRP A 270 23.64 -19.36 -56.83
CA TRP A 270 24.42 -19.31 -58.06
C TRP A 270 25.11 -20.64 -58.36
N ASP A 271 25.76 -21.26 -57.38
CA ASP A 271 26.43 -22.55 -57.56
C ASP A 271 25.41 -23.65 -57.95
N SER A 272 24.21 -23.60 -57.37
CA SER A 272 23.10 -24.50 -57.74
C SER A 272 22.66 -24.28 -59.18
N PHE A 273 22.51 -23.03 -59.60
CA PHE A 273 22.17 -22.65 -60.97
C PHE A 273 23.25 -23.11 -61.98
N ALA A 274 24.51 -22.80 -61.70
CA ALA A 274 25.65 -23.22 -62.50
C ALA A 274 25.71 -24.74 -62.68
N SER A 275 25.50 -25.49 -61.59
CA SER A 275 25.41 -26.95 -61.65
C SER A 275 24.23 -27.44 -62.50
N GLY A 276 23.10 -26.74 -62.47
CA GLY A 276 21.95 -27.03 -63.33
C GLY A 276 22.26 -26.86 -64.81
N VAL A 277 22.99 -25.80 -65.19
CA VAL A 277 23.45 -25.57 -66.57
C VAL A 277 24.44 -26.66 -67.01
N GLU A 278 25.39 -27.02 -66.15
CA GLU A 278 26.36 -28.09 -66.43
C GLU A 278 25.66 -29.45 -66.61
N GLN A 279 24.67 -29.75 -65.78
CA GLN A 279 23.86 -30.97 -65.91
C GLN A 279 23.05 -30.98 -67.20
N LEU A 280 22.39 -29.88 -67.55
CA LEU A 280 21.65 -29.75 -68.81
C LEU A 280 22.54 -30.04 -70.02
N ARG A 281 23.76 -29.49 -70.03
CA ARG A 281 24.74 -29.77 -71.08
C ARG A 281 25.05 -31.26 -71.17
N ALA A 282 25.34 -31.91 -70.05
CA ALA A 282 25.67 -33.33 -70.01
C ALA A 282 24.49 -34.21 -70.46
N ASP A 283 23.25 -33.82 -70.13
CA ASP A 283 22.04 -34.50 -70.57
C ASP A 283 21.85 -34.34 -72.08
N LEU A 284 22.09 -33.15 -72.62
CA LEU A 284 22.03 -32.87 -74.06
C LEU A 284 23.03 -33.67 -74.90
N GLU A 285 24.21 -33.98 -74.35
CA GLU A 285 25.20 -34.83 -75.05
C GLU A 285 24.70 -36.26 -75.29
N LYS A 286 23.71 -36.72 -74.51
CA LYS A 286 23.18 -38.10 -74.55
C LYS A 286 21.73 -38.17 -74.99
N ALA A 287 21.06 -37.02 -75.12
CA ALA A 287 19.64 -36.93 -75.38
C ALA A 287 19.25 -37.56 -76.72
N GLN A 288 18.12 -38.26 -76.71
CA GLN A 288 17.51 -38.79 -77.93
C GLN A 288 16.50 -37.78 -78.50
N PRO A 289 16.20 -37.82 -79.81
CA PRO A 289 15.33 -36.81 -80.41
C PRO A 289 13.92 -36.71 -79.78
N GLY A 290 13.38 -37.82 -79.27
CA GLY A 290 12.10 -37.85 -78.55
C GLY A 290 12.11 -37.14 -77.19
N GLU A 291 13.27 -36.75 -76.66
CA GLU A 291 13.43 -36.03 -75.39
C GLU A 291 13.49 -34.51 -75.57
N PHE A 292 13.44 -34.02 -76.82
CA PHE A 292 13.61 -32.61 -77.16
C PHE A 292 12.78 -31.65 -76.30
N PHE A 293 11.46 -31.86 -76.21
CA PHE A 293 10.57 -30.93 -75.49
C PHE A 293 10.92 -30.83 -74.00
N ARG A 294 11.24 -31.95 -73.36
CA ARG A 294 11.62 -31.96 -71.94
C ARG A 294 12.92 -31.18 -71.72
N THR A 295 13.92 -31.40 -72.56
CA THR A 295 15.22 -30.75 -72.42
C THR A 295 15.16 -29.27 -72.81
N TYR A 296 14.28 -28.90 -73.75
CA TYR A 296 13.97 -27.51 -74.09
C TYR A 296 13.28 -26.78 -72.93
N ASP A 297 12.28 -27.39 -72.29
CA ASP A 297 11.62 -26.81 -71.11
C ASP A 297 12.61 -26.57 -69.96
N MET A 298 13.55 -27.48 -69.74
CA MET A 298 14.62 -27.31 -68.74
C MET A 298 15.58 -26.16 -69.10
N TYR A 299 15.86 -25.96 -70.39
CA TYR A 299 16.69 -24.85 -70.86
C TYR A 299 16.00 -23.50 -70.66
N GLU A 300 14.72 -23.38 -71.02
CA GLU A 300 13.91 -22.17 -70.80
C GLU A 300 13.83 -21.82 -69.31
N GLN A 301 13.60 -22.81 -68.43
CA GLN A 301 13.60 -22.60 -66.98
C GLN A 301 14.93 -22.05 -66.44
N LEU A 302 16.06 -22.48 -67.01
CA LEU A 302 17.38 -21.96 -66.64
C LEU A 302 17.61 -20.55 -67.21
N LEU A 303 17.11 -20.23 -68.40
CA LEU A 303 17.15 -18.86 -68.93
C LEU A 303 16.32 -17.90 -68.08
N ASP A 304 15.08 -18.27 -67.74
CA ASP A 304 14.21 -17.50 -66.86
C ASP A 304 14.87 -17.26 -65.49
N SER A 305 15.55 -18.29 -64.96
CA SER A 305 16.28 -18.19 -63.69
C SER A 305 17.46 -17.22 -63.78
N LEU A 306 18.15 -17.15 -64.93
CA LEU A 306 19.28 -16.25 -65.15
C LEU A 306 18.83 -14.79 -65.32
N GLU A 307 17.72 -14.55 -66.02
CA GLU A 307 17.18 -13.20 -66.23
C GLU A 307 16.74 -12.57 -64.90
N ASN A 308 16.23 -13.39 -63.99
CA ASN A 308 15.79 -12.97 -62.66
C ASN A 308 16.89 -13.02 -61.58
N ALA A 309 18.12 -13.43 -61.93
CA ALA A 309 19.21 -13.55 -60.96
C ALA A 309 19.89 -12.20 -60.67
N GLU A 310 20.08 -11.88 -59.38
CA GLU A 310 20.94 -10.79 -58.97
C GLU A 310 22.43 -11.18 -59.10
N LEU A 311 23.09 -10.70 -60.16
CA LEU A 311 24.49 -11.06 -60.49
C LEU A 311 25.55 -10.14 -59.86
N THR A 312 25.15 -9.13 -59.10
CA THR A 312 26.01 -8.02 -58.62
C THR A 312 27.19 -8.48 -57.76
N ASP A 313 27.03 -9.60 -57.05
CA ASP A 313 28.02 -10.12 -56.10
C ASP A 313 28.82 -11.32 -56.64
N ILE A 314 28.63 -11.67 -57.92
CA ILE A 314 29.19 -12.85 -58.57
C ILE A 314 30.38 -12.45 -59.45
N PRO A 315 31.52 -13.17 -59.41
CA PRO A 315 32.67 -12.84 -60.25
C PRO A 315 32.30 -12.90 -61.75
N ALA A 316 32.56 -11.81 -62.48
CA ALA A 316 32.28 -11.72 -63.93
C ALA A 316 32.78 -12.92 -64.76
N PRO A 317 33.98 -13.49 -64.52
CA PRO A 317 34.44 -14.66 -65.27
C PRO A 317 33.56 -15.91 -65.07
N GLN A 318 32.92 -16.07 -63.90
CA GLN A 318 32.00 -17.18 -63.66
C GLN A 318 30.70 -16.99 -64.43
N VAL A 319 30.17 -15.77 -64.44
CA VAL A 319 28.96 -15.42 -65.21
C VAL A 319 29.18 -15.65 -66.70
N GLU A 320 30.31 -15.20 -67.24
CA GLU A 320 30.65 -15.39 -68.65
C GLU A 320 30.80 -16.87 -69.02
N ARG A 321 31.41 -17.68 -68.16
CA ARG A 321 31.50 -19.14 -68.36
C ARG A 321 30.11 -19.78 -68.46
N ILE A 322 29.19 -19.45 -67.54
CA ILE A 322 27.85 -20.06 -67.54
C ILE A 322 27.03 -19.59 -68.74
N LYS A 323 27.13 -18.31 -69.14
CA LYS A 323 26.50 -17.81 -70.38
C LYS A 323 27.00 -18.56 -71.61
N SER A 324 28.32 -18.77 -71.72
CA SER A 324 28.89 -19.55 -72.83
C SER A 324 28.41 -21.01 -72.83
N LEU A 325 28.21 -21.63 -71.66
CA LEU A 325 27.64 -22.96 -71.57
C LEU A 325 26.17 -23.00 -72.00
N LEU A 326 25.37 -22.01 -71.62
CA LEU A 326 23.98 -21.89 -72.08
C LEU A 326 23.90 -21.70 -73.60
N ASP A 327 24.78 -20.89 -74.18
CA ASP A 327 24.87 -20.74 -75.64
C ASP A 327 25.21 -22.09 -76.31
N GLN A 328 26.13 -22.87 -75.73
CA GLN A 328 26.44 -24.22 -76.24
C GLN A 328 25.23 -25.16 -76.15
N CYS A 329 24.51 -25.14 -75.02
CA CYS A 329 23.28 -25.94 -74.84
C CYS A 329 22.22 -25.59 -75.90
N TYR A 330 22.08 -24.32 -76.25
CA TYR A 330 21.17 -23.88 -77.30
C TYR A 330 21.49 -24.51 -78.66
N TYR A 331 22.75 -24.45 -79.09
CA TYR A 331 23.14 -25.06 -80.37
C TYR A 331 22.92 -26.57 -80.39
N MET A 332 23.20 -27.25 -79.27
CA MET A 332 22.95 -28.69 -79.13
C MET A 332 21.46 -29.02 -79.17
N LEU A 333 20.60 -28.21 -78.56
CA LEU A 333 19.14 -28.33 -78.64
C LEU A 333 18.65 -28.17 -80.08
N GLU A 334 19.17 -27.19 -80.82
CA GLU A 334 18.82 -26.99 -82.23
C GLU A 334 19.29 -28.15 -83.13
N GLU A 335 20.43 -28.78 -82.83
CA GLU A 335 20.83 -30.01 -83.51
C GLU A 335 19.92 -31.19 -83.18
N LEU A 336 19.52 -31.34 -81.92
CA LEU A 336 18.60 -32.38 -81.48
C LEU A 336 17.24 -32.22 -82.15
N ARG A 337 16.74 -30.98 -82.26
CA ARG A 337 15.50 -30.60 -82.95
C ARG A 337 15.51 -31.01 -84.42
N LYS A 338 16.64 -30.85 -85.11
CA LYS A 338 16.78 -31.23 -86.54
C LYS A 338 16.78 -32.74 -86.76
N ARG A 339 17.03 -33.52 -85.71
CA ARG A 339 17.07 -34.99 -85.72
C ARG A 339 15.79 -35.62 -85.17
N ALA A 340 14.91 -34.82 -84.56
CA ALA A 340 13.59 -35.20 -84.05
C ALA A 340 12.54 -35.07 -85.16
#